data_AF-A0AA91TPN9-F1
#
_entry.id   AF-A0AA91TPN9-F1
#
_cell.length_a   1.000
_cell.length_b   1.000
_cell.length_c   1.000
_cell.angle_alpha   90.00
_cell.angle_beta   90.00
_cell.angle_gamma   90.00
#
_symmetry.space_group_name_H-M   'P 1'
#
loop_
_entity.id
_entity.type
_entity.pdbx_description
1 polymer ?
#
loop_
_entity_poly.entity_id
_entity_poly.type
_entity_poly.pdbx_seq_one_letter_code
_entity_poly.pdbx_strand_id
1 'polypeptide(L)'
;RAVTVTVADKTAPAKPTASNVTAKSTSISGKAEKSATVYVYKGKSKLGKSVVGKKGTYKITIKKQKKHTVLTIYAQDKAGNKSKKREIKVK
;
A
#
# COMPACT_ATOMS: atom_id res chain seq x y z
N ARG A 1 30.73 4.53 -24.67
CA ARG A 1 29.86 3.74 -23.77
C ARG A 1 29.03 4.73 -22.94
N ALA A 2 27.73 4.84 -23.18
CA ALA A 2 26.87 5.67 -22.34
C ALA A 2 26.69 4.95 -21.00
N VAL A 3 27.23 5.53 -19.93
CA VAL A 3 26.97 5.06 -18.57
C VAL A 3 25.62 5.65 -18.21
N THR A 4 24.55 4.90 -18.41
CA THR A 4 23.23 5.26 -17.88
C THR A 4 23.31 5.14 -16.36
N VAL A 5 23.74 6.23 -15.72
CA VAL A 5 23.56 6.43 -14.28
C VAL A 5 22.06 6.52 -14.09
N THR A 6 21.41 5.39 -13.86
CA THR A 6 20.10 5.38 -13.24
C THR A 6 20.33 5.95 -11.85
N VAL A 7 20.15 7.28 -11.74
CA VAL A 7 19.91 7.89 -10.44
C VAL A 7 18.66 7.20 -9.93
N ALA A 8 18.86 6.16 -9.12
CA ALA A 8 17.77 5.54 -8.39
C ALA A 8 17.16 6.70 -7.62
N ASP A 9 15.97 7.12 -8.04
CA ASP A 9 15.19 8.08 -7.27
C ASP A 9 15.13 7.52 -5.86
N LYS A 10 15.64 8.28 -4.88
CA LYS A 10 15.70 7.85 -3.47
C LYS A 10 14.55 8.48 -2.67
N THR A 11 13.68 9.24 -3.32
CA THR A 11 12.59 9.94 -2.66
C THR A 11 11.57 8.90 -2.24
N ALA A 12 11.62 8.51 -0.96
CA ALA A 12 10.68 7.54 -0.44
C ALA A 12 9.25 8.11 -0.60
N PRO A 13 8.31 7.29 -1.09
CA PRO A 13 6.98 7.80 -1.36
C PRO A 13 6.27 8.22 -0.09
N ALA A 14 5.32 9.15 -0.22
CA ALA A 14 4.51 9.60 0.90
C ALA A 14 3.78 8.43 1.58
N LYS A 15 3.56 8.53 2.90
CA LYS A 15 2.87 7.48 3.67
C LYS A 15 1.47 7.25 3.07
N PRO A 16 1.11 6.02 2.68
CA PRO A 16 -0.21 5.73 2.16
C PRO A 16 -1.23 5.94 3.27
N THR A 17 -2.30 6.63 2.92
CA THR A 17 -3.53 6.71 3.69
C THR A 17 -4.44 5.55 3.29
N ALA A 18 -5.31 5.16 4.20
CA ALA A 18 -6.18 4.01 4.07
C ALA A 18 -7.38 4.20 4.99
N SER A 19 -8.55 3.78 4.53
CA SER A 19 -9.81 3.81 5.26
C SER A 19 -9.84 2.75 6.36
N ASN A 20 -10.68 2.99 7.37
CA ASN A 20 -10.90 2.02 8.43
C ASN A 20 -11.54 0.74 7.85
N VAL A 21 -10.94 -0.40 8.17
CA VAL A 21 -11.42 -1.72 7.76
C VAL A 21 -12.17 -2.33 8.94
N THR A 22 -13.33 -2.92 8.67
CA THR A 22 -14.11 -3.69 9.66
C THR A 22 -14.16 -5.16 9.27
N ALA A 23 -14.63 -6.04 10.16
CA ALA A 23 -14.78 -7.46 9.84
C ALA A 23 -15.73 -7.74 8.66
N LYS A 24 -16.63 -6.80 8.33
CA LYS A 24 -17.52 -6.87 7.17
C LYS A 24 -16.92 -6.26 5.90
N SER A 25 -15.84 -5.47 6.03
CA SER A 25 -15.20 -4.81 4.89
C SER A 25 -14.47 -5.82 4.01
N THR A 26 -14.79 -5.80 2.72
CA THR A 26 -14.16 -6.64 1.67
C THR A 26 -13.26 -5.83 0.75
N SER A 27 -13.06 -4.55 1.04
CA SER A 27 -12.10 -3.73 0.30
C SER A 27 -11.47 -2.69 1.22
N ILE A 28 -10.23 -2.35 0.92
CA ILE A 28 -9.50 -1.23 1.51
C ILE A 28 -9.37 -0.18 0.42
N SER A 29 -9.84 1.02 0.72
CA SER A 29 -9.61 2.20 -0.11
C SER A 29 -8.63 3.11 0.59
N GLY A 30 -7.90 3.91 -0.19
CA GLY A 30 -6.93 4.82 0.38
C GLY A 30 -6.35 5.76 -0.66
N LYS A 31 -5.48 6.66 -0.20
CA LYS A 31 -4.66 7.50 -1.06
C LYS A 31 -3.20 7.18 -0.84
N ALA A 32 -2.44 7.09 -1.92
CA ALA A 32 -1.01 6.84 -1.87
C ALA A 32 -0.36 7.57 -3.05
N GLU A 33 0.94 7.41 -3.18
CA GLU A 33 1.67 8.03 -4.27
C GLU A 33 1.24 7.49 -5.64
N LYS A 34 1.07 8.38 -6.60
CA LYS A 34 0.64 8.01 -7.97
C LYS A 34 1.66 7.06 -8.58
N SER A 35 1.20 6.05 -9.29
CA SER A 35 2.07 5.04 -9.92
C SER A 35 2.86 4.16 -8.94
N ALA A 36 2.66 4.29 -7.62
CA ALA A 36 3.18 3.35 -6.65
C ALA A 36 2.29 2.10 -6.56
N THR A 37 2.84 1.00 -6.07
CA THR A 37 2.13 -0.23 -5.75
C THR A 37 1.92 -0.30 -4.25
N VAL A 38 0.65 -0.32 -3.83
CA VAL A 38 0.28 -0.51 -2.42
C VAL A 38 0.15 -2.00 -2.14
N TYR A 39 0.80 -2.43 -1.07
CA TYR A 39 0.72 -3.79 -0.56
C TYR A 39 0.01 -3.80 0.78
N VAL A 40 -0.85 -4.79 0.96
CA VAL A 40 -1.58 -5.03 2.21
C VAL A 40 -1.17 -6.37 2.76
N TYR A 41 -0.69 -6.35 3.99
CA TYR A 41 -0.31 -7.51 4.78
C TYR A 41 -1.16 -7.58 6.04
N LYS A 42 -1.30 -8.79 6.55
CA LYS A 42 -1.86 -9.13 7.84
C LYS A 42 -0.77 -9.87 8.61
N GLY A 43 -0.04 -9.15 9.46
CA GLY A 43 1.17 -9.68 10.07
C GLY A 43 2.15 -10.17 8.99
N LYS A 44 2.33 -11.49 8.89
CA LYS A 44 3.21 -12.15 7.90
C LYS A 44 2.50 -12.54 6.59
N SER A 45 1.17 -12.49 6.54
CA SER A 45 0.38 -12.96 5.38
C SER A 45 0.04 -11.81 4.44
N LYS A 46 0.28 -11.95 3.14
CA LYS A 46 -0.10 -10.94 2.14
C LYS A 46 -1.59 -11.08 1.83
N LEU A 47 -2.37 -10.02 2.07
CA LEU A 47 -3.79 -10.00 1.70
C LEU A 47 -3.99 -9.63 0.23
N GLY A 48 -3.19 -8.70 -0.28
CA GLY A 48 -3.33 -8.20 -1.64
C GLY A 48 -2.35 -7.10 -1.98
N LYS A 49 -2.36 -6.69 -3.24
CA LYS A 49 -1.67 -5.50 -3.74
C LYS A 49 -2.53 -4.80 -4.78
N SER A 50 -2.39 -3.49 -4.92
CA SER A 50 -3.01 -2.71 -6.01
C SER A 50 -2.12 -1.55 -6.40
N VAL A 51 -2.13 -1.21 -7.67
CA VAL A 51 -1.41 -0.04 -8.18
C VAL A 51 -2.27 1.19 -7.94
N VAL A 52 -1.63 2.25 -7.45
CA VAL A 52 -2.27 3.54 -7.21
C VAL A 52 -2.53 4.22 -8.54
N GLY A 53 -3.78 4.59 -8.78
CA GLY A 53 -4.16 5.27 -10.01
C GLY A 53 -3.56 6.67 -10.12
N LYS A 54 -3.68 7.29 -11.30
CA LYS A 54 -3.22 8.66 -11.57
C LYS A 54 -3.81 9.71 -10.62
N LYS A 55 -4.96 9.43 -10.01
CA LYS A 55 -5.62 10.27 -8.99
C LYS A 55 -4.99 10.17 -7.59
N GLY A 56 -3.97 9.31 -7.41
CA GLY A 56 -3.37 9.07 -6.09
C GLY A 56 -4.29 8.25 -5.17
N THR A 57 -5.30 7.58 -5.71
CA THR A 57 -6.23 6.71 -4.98
C THR A 57 -6.02 5.26 -5.38
N TYR A 58 -6.25 4.35 -4.44
CA TYR A 58 -6.20 2.92 -4.68
C TYR A 58 -7.39 2.22 -4.02
N LYS A 59 -7.77 1.08 -4.59
CA LYS A 59 -8.76 0.16 -4.03
C LYS A 59 -8.17 -1.25 -4.10
N ILE A 60 -8.12 -1.91 -2.95
CA ILE A 60 -7.63 -3.28 -2.81
C ILE A 60 -8.79 -4.11 -2.29
N THR A 61 -9.27 -5.04 -3.12
CA THR A 61 -10.24 -6.03 -2.67
C THR A 61 -9.53 -7.03 -1.78
N ILE A 62 -10.04 -7.22 -0.56
CA ILE A 62 -9.50 -8.16 0.43
C ILE A 62 -10.59 -9.12 0.87
N LYS A 63 -10.21 -10.34 1.24
CA LYS A 63 -11.14 -11.26 1.92
C LYS A 63 -11.52 -10.70 3.30
N LYS A 64 -12.71 -11.05 3.78
CA LYS A 64 -13.20 -10.67 5.13
C LYS A 64 -12.15 -11.04 6.18
N GLN A 65 -11.81 -10.09 7.04
CA GLN A 65 -10.82 -10.27 8.09
C GLN A 65 -11.50 -10.46 9.45
N LYS A 66 -10.88 -11.25 10.33
CA LYS A 66 -11.34 -11.37 11.73
C LYS A 66 -11.25 -10.01 12.44
N LYS A 67 -12.17 -9.73 13.36
CA LYS A 67 -12.07 -8.57 14.27
C LYS A 67 -10.73 -8.59 15.02
N HIS A 68 -10.23 -7.42 15.39
CA HIS A 68 -8.94 -7.21 16.05
C HIS A 68 -7.69 -7.61 15.23
N THR A 69 -7.85 -7.91 13.95
CA THR A 69 -6.73 -8.13 13.04
C THR A 69 -5.98 -6.82 12.78
N VAL A 70 -4.65 -6.82 12.85
CA VAL A 70 -3.83 -5.68 12.41
C VAL A 70 -3.40 -5.90 10.96
N LEU A 71 -3.73 -4.93 10.11
CA LEU A 71 -3.36 -4.88 8.70
C LEU A 71 -2.27 -3.84 8.50
N THR A 72 -1.16 -4.25 7.92
CA THR A 72 -0.03 -3.40 7.57
C THR A 72 -0.08 -3.06 6.10
N ILE A 73 -0.06 -1.77 5.78
CA ILE A 73 -0.12 -1.25 4.43
C ILE A 73 1.12 -0.44 4.15
N TYR A 74 1.76 -0.65 3.01
CA TYR A 74 2.85 0.21 2.55
C TYR A 74 2.76 0.39 1.04
N ALA A 75 3.30 1.49 0.54
CA ALA A 75 3.44 1.74 -0.89
C ALA A 75 4.90 1.49 -1.29
N GLN A 76 5.09 1.01 -2.51
CA GLN A 76 6.40 0.86 -3.13
C GLN A 76 6.35 1.53 -4.49
N ASP A 77 7.27 2.46 -4.77
CA ASP A 77 7.34 3.12 -6.07
C ASP A 77 7.94 2.18 -7.14
N LYS A 78 8.06 2.69 -8.39
CA LYS A 78 8.72 1.97 -9.48
C LYS A 78 10.24 1.84 -9.31
N ALA A 79 10.85 2.76 -8.56
CA ALA A 79 12.30 2.74 -8.28
C ALA A 79 12.68 1.70 -7.22
N GLY A 80 11.71 1.17 -6.47
CA GLY A 80 11.90 0.19 -5.40
C GLY A 80 11.86 0.78 -3.99
N ASN A 81 11.67 2.09 -3.81
CA ASN A 81 11.57 2.68 -2.48
C ASN A 81 10.22 2.37 -1.85
N LYS A 82 10.29 2.04 -0.56
CA LYS A 82 9.13 1.70 0.25
C LYS A 82 8.76 2.91 1.12
N SER A 83 7.50 3.28 1.14
CA SER A 83 6.99 4.30 2.05
C SER A 83 6.83 3.76 3.47
N LYS A 84 6.53 4.68 4.40
CA LYS A 84 6.20 4.33 5.79
C LYS A 84 5.02 3.35 5.82
N LYS A 85 5.14 2.29 6.64
CA LYS A 85 4.06 1.35 6.89
C LYS A 85 2.93 2.04 7.66
N ARG A 86 1.68 1.75 7.31
CA ARG A 86 0.47 2.19 8.01
C ARG A 86 -0.25 0.95 8.54
N GLU A 87 -0.57 0.98 9.82
CA GLU A 87 -1.31 -0.11 10.46
C GLU A 87 -2.79 0.26 10.59
N ILE A 88 -3.66 -0.70 10.31
CA ILE A 88 -5.11 -0.58 10.43
C ILE A 88 -5.59 -1.75 11.26
N LYS A 89 -6.15 -1.44 12.43
CA LYS A 89 -6.82 -2.44 13.26
C LYS A 89 -8.24 -2.63 12.76
N VAL A 90 -8.57 -3.87 12.41
CA VAL A 90 -9.91 -4.29 12.02
C VAL A 90 -10.82 -4.18 13.24
N LYS A 91 -11.86 -3.35 13.15
CA LYS A 91 -12.91 -3.21 14.17
C LYS A 91 -14.05 -4.21 13.93
#